data_AF-A0A2I1RIW5-F1
#
_entry.id   AF-A0A2I1RIW5-F1
#
_cell.length_a   1.000
_cell.length_b   1.000
_cell.length_c   1.000
_cell.angle_alpha   90.00
_cell.angle_beta   90.00
_cell.angle_gamma   90.00
#
_symmetry.space_group_name_H-M   'P 1'
#
loop_
_entity.id
_entity.type
_entity.pdbx_description
1 polymer ?
#
loop_
_entity_poly.entity_id
_entity_poly.type
_entity_poly.pdbx_seq_one_letter_code
_entity_poly.pdbx_strand_id
1 'polypeptide(L)'
;MSNLAITPQWHDEINQVETNEVIMGGANGNANLATKQLAENLLWLKQQFESQKTENYKVGDVYVTTIAHADAAAVKAHHGYGTWTRYAEGRAPVGFSDNASDMAEYKTMGNTFGENTHKLTIEEMPSHNFNINFVTGGIGGTGRPATESTSSAAANLKTDSLGSDVPHNNIQPSIVTGYWLRTA
;
A
#
# COMPACT_ATOMS: atom_id res chain seq x y z
N MET A 1 -44.23 37.80 14.90
CA MET A 1 -44.55 36.54 14.20
C MET A 1 -44.13 35.39 15.10
N SER A 2 -45.01 34.45 15.40
CA SER A 2 -44.67 33.24 16.15
C SER A 2 -43.97 32.24 15.22
N ASN A 3 -42.81 31.73 15.62
CA ASN A 3 -42.09 30.72 14.84
C ASN A 3 -42.55 29.32 15.25
N LEU A 4 -42.71 28.44 14.28
CA LEU A 4 -42.88 27.00 14.53
C LEU A 4 -41.53 26.43 14.95
N ALA A 5 -41.48 25.76 16.10
CA ALA A 5 -40.31 25.01 16.52
C ALA A 5 -40.26 23.68 15.76
N ILE A 6 -39.12 23.38 15.13
CA ILE A 6 -38.90 22.20 14.29
C ILE A 6 -37.74 21.42 14.91
N THR A 7 -37.91 20.12 15.10
CA THR A 7 -36.84 19.21 15.56
C THR A 7 -36.57 18.13 14.52
N PRO A 8 -35.31 17.74 14.25
CA PRO A 8 -35.03 16.69 13.27
C PRO A 8 -35.62 15.35 13.74
N GLN A 9 -36.67 14.90 13.06
CA GLN A 9 -37.37 13.66 13.36
C GLN A 9 -37.97 13.12 12.07
N TRP A 10 -37.89 11.80 11.88
CA TRP A 10 -38.61 11.12 10.82
C TRP A 10 -40.01 10.74 11.32
N HIS A 11 -41.02 11.05 10.51
CA HIS A 11 -42.41 10.68 10.65
C HIS A 11 -42.79 9.79 9.48
N ASP A 12 -43.19 8.55 9.78
CA ASP A 12 -43.62 7.58 8.76
C ASP A 12 -44.94 7.96 8.10
N GLU A 13 -45.75 8.78 8.79
CA GLU A 13 -47.02 9.30 8.33
C GLU A 13 -47.09 10.81 8.55
N ILE A 14 -47.79 11.50 7.63
CA ILE A 14 -48.07 12.93 7.74
C ILE A 14 -49.52 13.10 8.15
N ASN A 15 -49.75 13.85 9.22
CA ASN A 15 -51.07 14.12 9.77
C ASN A 15 -51.95 14.81 8.73
N GLN A 16 -53.13 14.26 8.49
CA GLN A 16 -54.19 14.88 7.72
C GLN A 16 -55.24 15.43 8.69
N VAL A 17 -55.90 16.52 8.31
CA VAL A 17 -57.07 17.01 9.05
C VAL A 17 -58.33 16.42 8.42
N GLU A 18 -59.14 15.76 9.24
CA GLU A 18 -60.37 15.11 8.78
C GLU A 18 -61.53 16.10 8.67
N THR A 19 -62.54 15.77 7.86
CA THR A 19 -63.68 16.66 7.58
C THR A 19 -64.51 17.06 8.81
N ASN A 20 -64.47 16.23 9.85
CA ASN A 20 -65.22 16.44 11.09
C ASN A 20 -64.39 17.12 12.20
N GLU A 21 -63.12 17.44 11.94
CA GLU A 21 -62.22 18.07 12.91
C GLU A 21 -62.24 19.59 12.82
N VAL A 22 -62.22 20.25 13.97
CA VAL A 22 -62.11 21.72 14.03
C VAL A 22 -60.67 22.12 13.73
N ILE A 23 -60.48 23.13 12.88
CA ILE A 23 -59.15 23.70 12.61
C ILE A 23 -58.69 24.50 13.81
N MET A 24 -57.65 24.03 14.48
CA MET A 24 -57.07 24.68 15.65
C MET A 24 -55.67 25.21 15.33
N GLY A 25 -55.44 26.49 15.63
CA GLY A 25 -54.14 27.14 15.48
C GLY A 25 -53.18 26.87 16.65
N GLY A 26 -52.04 27.54 16.65
CA GLY A 26 -50.99 27.38 17.66
C GLY A 26 -49.92 26.34 17.27
N ALA A 27 -48.89 26.20 18.12
CA ALA A 27 -47.70 25.40 17.81
C ALA A 27 -47.97 23.90 17.65
N ASN A 28 -49.01 23.39 18.33
CA ASN A 28 -49.44 21.99 18.28
C ASN A 28 -50.84 21.83 17.66
N GLY A 29 -51.36 22.89 17.03
CA GLY A 29 -52.66 22.85 16.35
C GLY A 29 -52.59 22.01 15.08
N ASN A 30 -53.67 21.27 14.79
CA ASN A 30 -53.77 20.42 13.60
C ASN A 30 -53.59 21.19 12.28
N ALA A 31 -53.85 22.50 12.26
CA ALA A 31 -53.61 23.38 11.12
C ALA A 31 -52.14 23.44 10.69
N ASN A 32 -51.19 23.27 11.62
CA ASN A 32 -49.76 23.40 11.37
C ASN A 32 -49.01 22.05 11.45
N LEU A 33 -49.67 21.00 11.96
CA LEU A 33 -49.03 19.73 12.29
C LEU A 33 -48.44 19.04 11.05
N ALA A 34 -49.20 18.98 9.95
CA ALA A 34 -48.75 18.37 8.69
C ALA A 34 -47.49 19.08 8.14
N THR A 35 -47.51 20.41 8.10
CA THR A 35 -46.39 21.22 7.62
C THR A 35 -45.19 21.10 8.55
N LYS A 36 -45.40 21.00 9.86
CA LYS A 36 -44.35 20.75 10.84
C LYS A 36 -43.69 19.40 10.59
N GLN A 37 -44.45 18.30 10.50
CA GLN A 37 -43.90 16.96 10.25
C GLN A 37 -43.11 16.89 8.94
N LEU A 38 -43.61 17.51 7.86
CA LEU A 38 -42.86 17.60 6.60
C LEU A 38 -41.53 18.35 6.78
N ALA A 39 -41.54 19.47 7.49
CA ALA A 39 -40.32 20.23 7.75
C ALA A 39 -39.32 19.47 8.63
N GLU A 40 -39.81 18.68 9.61
CA GLU A 40 -38.98 17.82 10.46
C GLU A 40 -38.35 16.67 9.66
N ASN A 41 -39.10 16.03 8.76
CA ASN A 41 -38.59 15.00 7.85
C ASN A 41 -37.51 15.56 6.91
N LEU A 42 -37.74 16.75 6.34
CA LEU A 42 -36.76 17.42 5.47
C LEU A 42 -35.49 17.80 6.24
N LEU A 43 -35.64 18.30 7.47
CA LEU A 43 -34.51 18.64 8.32
C LEU A 43 -33.70 17.40 8.71
N TRP A 44 -34.39 16.30 9.06
CA TRP A 44 -33.75 15.01 9.33
C TRP A 44 -33.01 14.50 8.09
N LEU A 45 -33.65 14.53 6.91
CA LEU A 45 -33.05 14.06 5.67
C LEU A 45 -31.83 14.89 5.28
N LYS A 46 -31.90 16.23 5.43
CA LYS A 46 -30.75 17.12 5.26
C LYS A 46 -29.60 16.72 6.18
N GLN A 47 -29.87 16.47 7.47
CA GLN A 47 -28.84 16.01 8.41
C GLN A 47 -28.25 14.67 8.02
N GLN A 48 -29.08 13.72 7.57
CA GLN A 48 -28.60 12.44 7.06
C GLN A 48 -27.67 12.65 5.86
N PHE A 49 -28.05 13.44 4.86
CA PHE A 49 -27.17 13.72 3.71
C PHE A 49 -25.89 14.47 4.08
N GLU A 50 -25.96 15.43 5.00
CA GLU A 50 -24.79 16.17 5.49
C GLU A 50 -23.84 15.29 6.31
N SER A 51 -24.40 14.32 7.06
CA SER A 51 -23.64 13.34 7.85
C SER A 51 -23.13 12.17 7.00
N GLN A 52 -23.86 11.76 5.96
CA GLN A 52 -23.48 10.74 4.99
C GLN A 52 -22.57 11.35 3.92
N LYS A 53 -21.55 12.09 4.36
CA LYS A 53 -20.38 12.33 3.54
C LYS A 53 -19.89 10.96 3.11
N THR A 54 -20.10 10.59 1.85
CA THR A 54 -19.87 9.21 1.41
C THR A 54 -18.38 8.91 1.57
N GLU A 55 -18.06 8.14 2.62
CA GLU A 55 -16.69 7.75 2.90
C GLU A 55 -16.31 6.63 1.94
N ASN A 56 -15.85 7.00 0.75
CA ASN A 56 -15.44 6.07 -0.31
C ASN A 56 -14.35 5.08 0.14
N TYR A 57 -13.51 5.46 1.11
CA TYR A 57 -12.49 4.61 1.70
C TYR A 57 -12.84 4.33 3.15
N LYS A 58 -12.97 3.06 3.53
CA LYS A 58 -13.23 2.60 4.90
C LYS A 58 -11.94 2.44 5.68
N VAL A 59 -12.04 2.33 7.01
CA VAL A 59 -10.87 2.03 7.85
C VAL A 59 -10.27 0.69 7.43
N GLY A 60 -8.97 0.67 7.15
CA GLY A 60 -8.25 -0.47 6.57
C GLY A 60 -8.00 -0.35 5.07
N ASP A 61 -8.70 0.54 4.35
CA ASP A 61 -8.50 0.72 2.92
C ASP A 61 -7.23 1.54 2.60
N VAL A 62 -6.66 1.25 1.45
CA VAL A 62 -5.48 1.95 0.92
C VAL A 62 -5.90 2.89 -0.22
N TYR A 63 -5.60 4.17 -0.04
CA TYR A 63 -5.70 5.21 -1.06
C TYR A 63 -4.36 5.34 -1.81
N VAL A 64 -4.41 5.20 -3.14
CA VAL A 64 -3.25 5.31 -4.04
C VAL A 64 -3.40 6.54 -4.90
N THR A 65 -2.33 7.34 -5.01
CA THR A 65 -2.40 8.64 -5.69
C THR A 65 -1.08 9.07 -6.31
N THR A 66 -1.16 9.86 -7.37
CA THR A 66 -0.03 10.59 -7.96
C THR A 66 0.14 11.99 -7.35
N ILE A 67 -0.81 12.44 -6.53
CA ILE A 67 -0.76 13.73 -5.86
C ILE A 67 0.23 13.66 -4.70
N ALA A 68 1.19 14.57 -4.68
CA ALA A 68 2.18 14.71 -3.62
C ALA A 68 1.56 15.38 -2.38
N HIS A 69 0.74 14.65 -1.62
CA HIS A 69 0.30 15.11 -0.30
C HIS A 69 1.52 15.19 0.64
N ALA A 70 1.68 16.35 1.28
CA ALA A 70 2.78 16.60 2.21
C ALA A 70 2.67 15.71 3.47
N ASP A 71 1.46 15.58 4.02
CA ASP A 71 1.18 14.86 5.26
C ASP A 71 -0.24 14.26 5.27
N ALA A 72 -0.58 13.58 6.37
CA ALA A 72 -1.91 13.00 6.58
C ALA A 72 -3.04 14.03 6.66
N ALA A 73 -2.74 15.26 7.10
CA ALA A 73 -3.73 16.34 7.19
C ALA A 73 -4.13 16.82 5.79
N ALA A 74 -3.18 16.86 4.85
CA ALA A 74 -3.46 17.16 3.43
C ALA A 74 -4.35 16.10 2.77
N VAL A 75 -4.19 14.82 3.11
CA VAL A 75 -5.07 13.73 2.63
C VAL A 75 -6.47 13.86 3.23
N LYS A 76 -6.56 14.10 4.54
CA LYS A 76 -7.83 14.39 5.21
C LYS A 76 -8.54 15.61 4.60
N ALA A 77 -7.81 16.66 4.27
CA ALA A 77 -8.36 17.85 3.62
C ALA A 77 -8.87 17.53 2.20
N HIS A 78 -8.16 16.67 1.46
CA HIS A 78 -8.54 16.24 0.11
C HIS A 78 -9.85 15.44 0.08
N HIS A 79 -10.03 14.48 1.00
CA HIS A 79 -11.26 13.68 1.10
C HIS A 79 -12.35 14.34 1.97
N GLY A 80 -11.96 15.23 2.87
CA GLY A 80 -12.84 15.89 3.83
C GLY A 80 -13.21 15.02 5.04
N TYR A 81 -12.57 13.86 5.23
CA TYR A 81 -12.81 12.92 6.34
C TYR A 81 -11.58 12.01 6.57
N GLY A 82 -11.67 11.19 7.62
CA GLY A 82 -10.70 10.13 7.94
C GLY A 82 -9.42 10.60 8.63
N THR A 83 -8.70 9.62 9.16
CA THR A 83 -7.32 9.72 9.64
C THR A 83 -6.45 8.79 8.80
N TRP A 84 -5.31 9.29 8.33
CA TRP A 84 -4.50 8.62 7.32
C TRP A 84 -3.07 8.46 7.81
N THR A 85 -2.40 7.38 7.37
CA THR A 85 -0.97 7.17 7.58
C THR A 85 -0.32 6.67 6.30
N ARG A 86 0.99 6.88 6.14
CA ARG A 86 1.74 6.29 5.01
C ARG A 86 1.76 4.77 5.16
N TYR A 87 1.59 4.05 4.05
CA TYR A 87 1.49 2.58 4.08
C TYR A 87 2.71 1.85 3.49
N ALA A 88 3.09 2.17 2.25
CA ALA A 88 4.11 1.44 1.50
C ALA A 88 5.35 2.30 1.19
N GLU A 89 5.87 3.03 2.18
CA GLU A 89 7.02 3.92 1.96
C GLU A 89 8.25 3.11 1.56
N GLY A 90 8.84 3.44 0.41
CA GLY A 90 10.03 2.76 -0.13
C GLY A 90 9.81 1.28 -0.44
N ARG A 91 8.55 0.83 -0.58
CA ARG A 91 8.20 -0.58 -0.78
C ARG A 91 7.18 -0.74 -1.89
N ALA A 92 7.30 -1.83 -2.64
CA ALA A 92 6.26 -2.27 -3.56
C ALA A 92 5.21 -3.08 -2.79
N PRO A 93 3.91 -2.77 -2.91
CA PRO A 93 2.86 -3.63 -2.36
C PRO A 93 2.86 -5.00 -3.05
N VAL A 94 2.78 -6.07 -2.25
CA VAL A 94 2.64 -7.44 -2.75
C VAL A 94 1.32 -7.99 -2.24
N GLY A 95 0.61 -8.71 -3.12
CA GLY A 95 -0.66 -9.35 -2.77
C GLY A 95 -0.45 -10.48 -1.78
N PHE A 96 -1.35 -10.58 -0.81
CA PHE A 96 -1.43 -11.76 0.05
C PHE A 96 -1.70 -13.00 -0.81
N SER A 97 -1.01 -14.11 -0.50
CA SER A 97 -1.22 -15.40 -1.15
C SER A 97 -1.54 -16.48 -0.13
N ASP A 98 -2.60 -17.24 -0.38
CA ASP A 98 -2.96 -18.46 0.35
C ASP A 98 -2.39 -19.74 -0.31
N ASN A 99 -1.66 -19.59 -1.42
CA ASN A 99 -1.07 -20.72 -2.12
C ASN A 99 0.03 -21.39 -1.26
N ALA A 100 -0.06 -22.71 -1.13
CA ALA A 100 0.86 -23.51 -0.34
C ALA A 100 2.31 -23.40 -0.85
N SER A 101 2.50 -23.33 -2.17
CA SER A 101 3.81 -23.31 -2.82
C SER A 101 4.51 -21.96 -2.79
N ASP A 102 3.80 -20.89 -2.45
CA ASP A 102 4.39 -19.56 -2.34
C ASP A 102 5.18 -19.40 -1.06
N MET A 103 6.11 -18.44 -1.06
CA MET A 103 6.96 -18.14 0.09
C MET A 103 6.14 -17.72 1.31
N ALA A 104 6.69 -17.96 2.51
CA ALA A 104 5.99 -17.72 3.77
C ALA A 104 5.66 -16.24 3.98
N GLU A 105 6.48 -15.35 3.42
CA GLU A 105 6.39 -13.90 3.55
C GLU A 105 5.10 -13.35 2.94
N TYR A 106 4.52 -14.03 1.94
CA TYR A 106 3.27 -13.63 1.28
C TYR A 106 2.02 -14.00 2.09
N LYS A 107 2.18 -14.79 3.17
CA LYS A 107 1.09 -15.39 3.94
C LYS A 107 0.70 -14.60 5.18
N THR A 108 1.31 -13.42 5.40
CA THR A 108 1.03 -12.57 6.56
C THR A 108 0.80 -11.13 6.10
N MET A 109 -0.39 -10.59 6.37
CA MET A 109 -0.72 -9.20 6.09
C MET A 109 0.20 -8.26 6.88
N GLY A 110 0.74 -7.23 6.19
CA GLY A 110 1.63 -6.24 6.80
C GLY A 110 3.08 -6.70 7.01
N ASN A 111 3.44 -7.93 6.59
CA ASN A 111 4.83 -8.35 6.59
C ASN A 111 5.66 -7.51 5.60
N THR A 112 6.94 -7.31 5.91
CA THR A 112 7.87 -6.56 5.06
C THR A 112 9.08 -7.41 4.72
N PHE A 113 9.48 -7.42 3.46
CA PHE A 113 10.60 -8.19 2.96
C PHE A 113 11.21 -7.53 1.72
N GLY A 114 12.33 -8.06 1.23
CA GLY A 114 13.06 -7.57 0.06
C GLY A 114 14.24 -6.67 0.42
N GLU A 115 15.07 -6.40 -0.58
CA GLU A 115 16.29 -5.60 -0.46
C GLU A 115 16.50 -4.72 -1.70
N ASN A 116 17.12 -3.56 -1.50
CA ASN A 116 17.42 -2.63 -2.60
C ASN A 116 18.63 -3.08 -3.42
N THR A 117 19.60 -3.73 -2.77
CA THR A 117 20.84 -4.19 -3.40
C THR A 117 21.20 -5.57 -2.87
N HIS A 118 21.71 -6.44 -3.74
CA HIS A 118 22.13 -7.78 -3.37
C HIS A 118 23.63 -7.97 -3.58
N LYS A 119 24.31 -8.63 -2.63
CA LYS A 119 25.70 -9.06 -2.78
C LYS A 119 25.73 -10.57 -2.94
N LEU A 120 26.24 -11.02 -4.07
CA LEU A 120 26.40 -12.45 -4.37
C LEU A 120 27.21 -13.15 -3.28
N THR A 121 26.68 -14.29 -2.84
CA THR A 121 27.33 -15.21 -1.92
C THR A 121 28.04 -16.34 -2.69
N ILE A 122 28.90 -17.09 -2.00
CA ILE A 122 29.58 -18.25 -2.60
C ILE A 122 28.58 -19.32 -3.06
N GLU A 123 27.48 -19.50 -2.35
CA GLU A 123 26.44 -20.49 -2.68
C GLU A 123 25.67 -20.13 -3.94
N GLU A 124 25.61 -18.85 -4.29
CA GLU A 124 24.96 -18.34 -5.50
C GLU A 124 25.88 -18.32 -6.72
N MET A 125 27.18 -18.62 -6.54
CA MET A 125 28.12 -18.67 -7.66
C MET A 125 27.97 -19.98 -8.44
N PRO A 126 27.77 -19.90 -9.77
CA PRO A 126 27.81 -21.09 -10.62
C PRO A 126 29.18 -21.78 -10.54
N SER A 127 29.17 -23.12 -10.66
CA SER A 127 30.39 -23.91 -10.80
C SER A 127 31.16 -23.47 -12.04
N HIS A 128 32.44 -23.15 -11.87
CA HIS A 128 33.32 -22.69 -12.92
C HIS A 128 34.65 -23.46 -12.87
N ASN A 129 35.20 -23.78 -14.03
CA ASN A 129 36.51 -24.40 -14.16
C ASN A 129 37.41 -23.53 -15.04
N PHE A 130 38.66 -23.36 -14.62
CA PHE A 130 39.68 -22.68 -15.41
C PHE A 130 40.69 -23.72 -15.90
N ASN A 131 40.89 -23.76 -17.21
CA ASN A 131 41.92 -24.60 -17.81
C ASN A 131 43.19 -23.77 -18.01
N ILE A 132 44.28 -24.18 -17.38
CA ILE A 132 45.61 -23.62 -17.65
C ILE A 132 46.30 -24.58 -18.63
N ASN A 133 46.39 -24.17 -19.89
CA ASN A 133 47.04 -24.96 -20.92
C ASN A 133 48.55 -24.68 -20.91
N PHE A 134 49.35 -25.69 -20.59
CA PHE A 134 50.79 -25.65 -20.76
C PHE A 134 51.16 -26.29 -22.10
N VAL A 135 51.96 -25.60 -22.92
CA VAL A 135 52.58 -26.24 -24.09
C VAL A 135 53.61 -27.25 -23.60
N THR A 136 53.28 -28.53 -23.67
CA THR A 136 54.22 -29.64 -23.39
C THR A 136 54.86 -30.20 -24.67
N GLY A 137 54.44 -29.72 -25.85
CA GLY A 137 54.94 -30.17 -27.15
C GLY A 137 56.31 -29.58 -27.49
N GLY A 138 57.32 -30.45 -27.64
CA GLY A 138 58.70 -30.09 -27.99
C GLY A 138 59.74 -30.44 -26.93
N ILE A 139 59.33 -30.95 -25.76
CA ILE A 139 60.27 -31.37 -24.72
C ILE A 139 60.75 -32.80 -25.02
N GLY A 140 61.94 -32.94 -25.59
CA GLY A 140 62.67 -34.22 -25.60
C GLY A 140 63.38 -34.46 -24.25
N GLY A 141 63.28 -35.67 -23.70
CA GLY A 141 63.94 -36.06 -22.44
C GLY A 141 63.11 -35.81 -21.17
N THR A 142 63.75 -35.78 -19.99
CA THR A 142 63.13 -35.59 -18.66
C THR A 142 62.79 -34.14 -18.32
N GLY A 143 62.74 -33.25 -19.33
CA GLY A 143 62.45 -31.84 -19.14
C GLY A 143 61.05 -31.61 -18.57
N ARG A 144 60.94 -30.75 -17.56
CA ARG A 144 59.66 -30.29 -17.00
C ARG A 144 59.30 -28.96 -17.64
N PRO A 145 58.00 -28.62 -17.83
CA PRO A 145 57.60 -27.27 -18.20
C PRO A 145 58.25 -26.28 -17.23
N ALA A 146 59.09 -25.38 -17.74
CA ALA A 146 59.91 -24.52 -16.90
C ALA A 146 59.06 -23.39 -16.30
N THR A 147 58.86 -23.42 -14.98
CA THR A 147 58.40 -22.28 -14.18
C THR A 147 59.59 -21.49 -13.60
N GLU A 148 60.80 -21.70 -14.14
CA GLU A 148 62.08 -21.20 -13.60
C GLU A 148 62.29 -21.53 -12.10
N SER A 149 61.66 -22.59 -11.60
CA SER A 149 61.74 -22.98 -10.19
C SER A 149 62.49 -24.31 -10.03
N THR A 150 63.51 -24.33 -9.17
CA THR A 150 64.23 -25.53 -8.73
C THR A 150 63.56 -26.21 -7.54
N SER A 151 62.44 -25.66 -7.05
CA SER A 151 61.67 -26.19 -5.92
C SER A 151 60.82 -27.39 -6.34
N SER A 152 60.70 -28.36 -5.44
CA SER A 152 59.77 -29.50 -5.57
C SER A 152 58.32 -29.15 -5.19
N ALA A 153 58.04 -27.93 -4.73
CA ALA A 153 56.69 -27.47 -4.38
C ALA A 153 55.78 -27.28 -5.60
N ALA A 154 54.47 -27.42 -5.40
CA ALA A 154 53.46 -27.22 -6.45
C ALA A 154 53.45 -25.76 -6.95
N ALA A 155 53.32 -25.55 -8.26
CA ALA A 155 53.16 -24.23 -8.84
C ALA A 155 51.72 -23.72 -8.59
N ASN A 156 51.55 -22.84 -7.61
CA ASN A 156 50.26 -22.20 -7.30
C ASN A 156 49.96 -21.07 -8.31
N LEU A 157 49.69 -21.44 -9.57
CA LEU A 157 49.27 -20.47 -10.58
C LEU A 157 47.85 -20.00 -10.27
N LYS A 158 47.69 -18.69 -10.14
CA LYS A 158 46.40 -18.03 -9.98
C LYS A 158 46.12 -17.22 -11.24
N THR A 159 44.87 -17.18 -11.68
CA THR A 159 44.42 -16.15 -12.61
C THR A 159 44.38 -14.81 -11.87
N ASP A 160 44.33 -13.72 -12.62
CA ASP A 160 43.92 -12.44 -12.05
C ASP A 160 42.50 -12.55 -11.50
N SER A 161 42.19 -11.73 -10.48
CA SER A 161 40.84 -11.61 -9.96
C SER A 161 40.03 -10.67 -10.86
N LEU A 162 38.81 -11.08 -11.20
CA LEU A 162 37.84 -10.25 -11.92
C LEU A 162 36.53 -10.21 -11.12
N GLY A 163 35.90 -9.03 -11.10
CA GLY A 163 34.72 -8.74 -10.30
C GLY A 163 34.98 -7.64 -9.28
N SER A 164 33.97 -6.83 -8.97
CA SER A 164 34.09 -5.73 -8.01
C SER A 164 33.75 -6.12 -6.58
N ASP A 165 33.10 -7.27 -6.37
CA ASP A 165 32.58 -7.70 -5.06
C ASP A 165 31.66 -6.66 -4.38
N VAL A 166 31.04 -5.80 -5.19
CA VAL A 166 30.11 -4.74 -4.78
C VAL A 166 28.67 -5.23 -4.99
N PRO A 167 27.73 -4.93 -4.07
CA PRO A 167 26.32 -5.22 -4.27
C PRO A 167 25.76 -4.60 -5.55
N HIS A 168 24.90 -5.32 -6.27
CA HIS A 168 24.22 -4.82 -7.47
C HIS A 168 22.79 -4.37 -7.15
N ASN A 169 22.25 -3.46 -7.97
CA ASN A 169 20.86 -3.03 -7.86
C ASN A 169 19.90 -4.22 -8.01
N ASN A 170 18.92 -4.33 -7.12
CA ASN A 170 17.84 -5.32 -7.18
C ASN A 170 16.48 -4.66 -7.46
N ILE A 171 16.45 -3.33 -7.66
CA ILE A 171 15.21 -2.58 -7.91
C ILE A 171 14.88 -2.63 -9.41
N GLN A 172 13.73 -3.20 -9.74
CA GLN A 172 13.17 -3.14 -11.09
C GLN A 172 12.79 -1.71 -11.49
N PRO A 173 12.75 -1.35 -12.79
CA PRO A 173 12.23 -0.05 -13.23
C PRO A 173 10.87 0.26 -12.61
N SER A 174 10.79 1.37 -11.88
CA SER A 174 9.65 1.69 -11.01
C SER A 174 9.29 3.17 -11.09
N ILE A 175 8.03 3.50 -10.79
CA ILE A 175 7.52 4.87 -10.66
C ILE A 175 6.97 5.09 -9.25
N VAL A 176 7.27 6.25 -8.67
CA VAL A 176 6.86 6.57 -7.30
C VAL A 176 5.43 7.10 -7.29
N THR A 177 4.58 6.48 -6.48
CA THR A 177 3.22 6.92 -6.17
C THR A 177 3.01 6.95 -4.65
N GLY A 178 2.03 7.74 -4.19
CA GLY A 178 1.69 7.83 -2.78
C GLY A 178 0.71 6.72 -2.38
N TYR A 179 1.02 6.02 -1.30
CA TYR A 179 0.13 5.05 -0.65
C TYR A 179 -0.22 5.50 0.76
N TRP A 180 -1.52 5.62 1.04
CA TRP A 180 -2.07 6.05 2.33
C TRP A 180 -3.07 5.04 2.86
N LEU A 181 -2.91 4.60 4.10
CA LEU A 181 -3.84 3.72 4.81
C LEU A 181 -4.79 4.56 5.66
N ARG A 182 -6.10 4.30 5.58
CA ARG A 182 -7.08 4.89 6.49
C ARG A 182 -7.09 4.13 7.83
N THR A 183 -6.84 4.83 8.92
CA THR A 183 -6.77 4.24 10.27
C THR A 183 -7.96 4.58 11.17
N ALA A 184 -8.69 5.65 10.86
CA ALA A 184 -9.95 6.04 11.51
C ALA A 184 -10.82 6.86 10.55
#